data_AF-A0A7Y2N8E8-F1
#
_entry.id   AF-A0A7Y2N8E8-F1
#
_cell.length_a   1.000
_cell.length_b   1.000
_cell.length_c   1.000
_cell.angle_alpha   90.00
_cell.angle_beta   90.00
_cell.angle_gamma   90.00
#
_symmetry.space_group_name_H-M   'P 1'
#
loop_
_entity.id
_entity.type
_entity.pdbx_description
1 polymer ?
#
loop_
_entity_poly.entity_id
_entity_poly.type
_entity_poly.pdbx_seq_one_letter_code
_entity_poly.pdbx_strand_id
1 'polypeptide(L)'
;MKFRCERDALTEALSVAGRAVGSSSGSLGLSGIQATLTGDRLELTGSDLDLTISAQIQVSGQSDGRIVIPAKLAESIVKSLPPGAVSCSAEDDELLISSGRSEFSIRLISANEFPTLAEADDQFIELPADALVDAFRQVVTAASGDDSRPVLTGVYASNEDGGLRLVATDSYRLAMRDIPGAAEVLGSASSALIPSRALSELNRLLKRGDSVRMHMGESEARFEVPGARLSTRLLEGTFPNYRGLIPDHHPNVLTIERTALLEALKRVSLLAKDNTPVRLQMSADGLQLAAIAQDVGSAQEIVEGTYDGTDLTIAFNPQFLREGLEVAPGDHITLNTIDELKPALLRSPVAEDFLYLLMPVRVS
;
A
#
# COMPACT_ATOMS: atom_id res chain seq x y z
N MET A 1 -5.60 -21.71 27.54
CA MET A 1 -4.38 -21.20 26.88
C MET A 1 -3.58 -20.39 27.90
N LYS A 2 -2.25 -20.55 27.99
CA LYS A 2 -1.41 -19.76 28.90
C LYS A 2 0.01 -19.56 28.36
N PHE A 3 0.48 -18.31 28.34
CA PHE A 3 1.83 -17.95 27.88
C PHE A 3 2.38 -16.68 28.56
N ARG A 4 3.68 -16.45 28.41
CA ARG A 4 4.37 -15.22 28.80
C ARG A 4 5.28 -14.74 27.66
N CYS A 5 5.33 -13.43 27.42
CA CYS A 5 6.16 -12.84 26.36
C CYS A 5 6.55 -11.39 26.67
N GLU A 6 7.39 -10.79 25.85
CA GLU A 6 7.71 -9.36 25.93
C GLU A 6 6.57 -8.50 25.40
N ARG A 7 6.27 -7.40 26.12
CA ARG A 7 5.17 -6.49 25.78
C ARG A 7 5.28 -5.94 24.36
N ASP A 8 6.48 -5.55 23.93
CA ASP A 8 6.70 -4.94 22.61
C ASP A 8 6.42 -5.95 21.49
N ALA A 9 6.89 -7.19 21.63
CA ALA A 9 6.63 -8.25 20.66
C ALA A 9 5.14 -8.59 20.54
N LEU A 10 4.42 -8.67 21.67
CA LEU A 10 2.98 -8.90 21.65
C LEU A 10 2.22 -7.71 21.03
N THR A 11 2.64 -6.48 21.34
CA THR A 11 2.05 -5.27 20.76
C THR A 11 2.20 -5.24 19.25
N GLU A 12 3.41 -5.52 18.74
CA GLU A 12 3.69 -5.57 17.31
C GLU A 12 2.85 -6.65 16.61
N ALA A 13 2.81 -7.86 17.17
CA ALA A 13 2.05 -8.97 16.58
C ALA A 13 0.53 -8.71 16.57
N LEU A 14 -0.03 -8.13 17.65
CA LEU A 14 -1.43 -7.70 17.69
C LEU A 14 -1.72 -6.63 16.65
N SER A 15 -0.83 -5.64 16.51
CA SER A 15 -1.01 -4.55 15.56
C SER A 15 -0.93 -5.05 14.11
N VAL A 16 -0.03 -6.00 13.82
CA VAL A 16 0.09 -6.63 12.50
C VAL A 16 -1.17 -7.41 12.15
N ALA A 17 -1.60 -8.34 13.01
CA ALA A 17 -2.81 -9.13 12.78
C ALA A 17 -4.07 -8.24 12.71
N GLY A 18 -4.13 -7.20 13.56
CA GLY A 18 -5.23 -6.25 13.65
C GLY A 18 -5.48 -5.43 12.37
N ARG A 19 -4.51 -5.29 11.46
CA ARG A 19 -4.67 -4.54 10.20
C ARG A 19 -5.67 -5.20 9.24
N ALA A 20 -5.85 -6.51 9.33
CA ALA A 20 -6.85 -7.25 8.57
C ALA A 20 -8.26 -7.18 9.20
N VAL A 21 -8.38 -6.75 10.45
CA VAL A 21 -9.66 -6.64 11.15
C VAL A 21 -10.42 -5.43 10.63
N GLY A 22 -11.53 -5.67 9.92
CA GLY A 22 -12.34 -4.62 9.30
C GLY A 22 -12.91 -3.62 10.31
N SER A 23 -12.96 -2.33 9.95
CA SER A 23 -13.54 -1.27 10.79
C SER A 23 -15.06 -1.35 10.91
N SER A 24 -15.72 -2.06 10.00
CA SER A 24 -17.18 -2.25 9.90
C SER A 24 -17.60 -3.72 9.83
N SER A 25 -16.90 -4.62 10.52
CA SER A 25 -17.24 -6.04 10.53
C SER A 25 -18.64 -6.26 11.12
N GLY A 26 -19.60 -6.70 10.29
CA GLY A 26 -20.98 -6.96 10.71
C GLY A 26 -21.12 -8.16 11.66
N SER A 27 -20.08 -9.02 11.75
CA SER A 27 -20.01 -10.14 12.69
C SER A 27 -19.02 -9.87 13.83
N LEU A 28 -19.40 -10.30 15.03
CA LEU A 28 -18.57 -10.18 16.24
C LEU A 28 -17.24 -10.94 16.10
N GLY A 29 -17.25 -12.15 15.55
CA GLY A 29 -16.04 -12.93 15.25
C GLY A 29 -14.96 -12.18 14.45
N LEU A 30 -15.35 -11.42 13.42
CA LEU A 30 -14.41 -10.66 12.57
C LEU A 30 -13.95 -9.33 13.20
N SER A 31 -14.43 -8.99 14.39
CA SER A 31 -13.89 -7.88 15.20
C SER A 31 -12.73 -8.31 16.11
N GLY A 32 -12.45 -9.62 16.15
CA GLY A 32 -11.42 -10.23 16.96
C GLY A 32 -10.18 -10.66 16.19
N ILE A 33 -9.14 -10.98 16.94
CA ILE A 33 -7.95 -11.70 16.47
C ILE A 33 -8.04 -13.11 17.04
N GLN A 34 -7.87 -14.12 16.20
CA GLN A 34 -7.67 -15.47 16.67
C GLN A 34 -6.23 -15.64 17.17
N ALA A 35 -6.07 -16.03 18.43
CA ALA A 35 -4.79 -16.43 18.97
C ALA A 35 -4.75 -17.96 19.04
N THR A 36 -3.70 -18.55 18.47
CA THR A 36 -3.42 -20.00 18.53
C THR A 36 -2.03 -20.18 19.14
N LEU A 37 -1.97 -20.92 20.25
CA LEU A 37 -0.71 -21.26 20.93
C LEU A 37 -0.44 -22.75 20.76
N THR A 38 0.76 -23.08 20.28
CA THR A 38 1.26 -24.46 20.17
C THR A 38 2.70 -24.52 20.66
N GLY A 39 2.92 -25.11 21.83
CA GLY A 39 4.20 -25.03 22.54
C GLY A 39 4.59 -23.57 22.80
N ASP A 40 5.77 -23.17 22.32
CA ASP A 40 6.32 -21.82 22.47
C ASP A 40 6.00 -20.88 21.30
N ARG A 41 5.10 -21.29 20.39
CA ARG A 41 4.71 -20.51 19.21
C ARG A 41 3.31 -19.94 19.37
N LEU A 42 3.21 -18.62 19.46
CA LEU A 42 1.94 -17.91 19.39
C LEU A 42 1.73 -17.35 17.99
N GLU A 43 0.62 -17.71 17.36
CA GLU A 43 0.14 -17.11 16.13
C GLU A 43 -1.10 -16.26 16.41
N LEU A 44 -1.10 -15.04 15.88
CA LEU A 44 -2.19 -14.09 15.95
C LEU A 44 -2.72 -13.84 14.54
N THR A 45 -3.99 -14.12 14.29
CA THR A 45 -4.59 -14.01 12.96
C THR A 45 -5.82 -13.11 12.98
N GLY A 46 -5.80 -12.04 12.19
CA GLY A 46 -6.95 -11.19 11.90
C GLY A 46 -7.45 -11.42 10.48
N SER A 47 -8.75 -11.20 10.24
CA SER A 47 -9.37 -11.36 8.93
C SER A 47 -10.61 -10.49 8.78
N ASP A 48 -10.87 -10.00 7.57
CA ASP A 48 -12.18 -9.48 7.15
C ASP A 48 -12.82 -10.33 6.04
N LEU A 49 -12.35 -11.59 5.87
CA LEU A 49 -12.68 -12.57 4.83
C LEU A 49 -12.08 -12.30 3.44
N ASP A 50 -11.73 -11.05 3.13
CA ASP A 50 -11.06 -10.70 1.88
C ASP A 50 -9.56 -10.57 2.09
N LEU A 51 -9.14 -10.01 3.21
CA LEU A 51 -7.75 -9.91 3.66
C LEU A 51 -7.58 -10.68 4.98
N THR A 52 -6.56 -11.52 5.04
CA THR A 52 -6.15 -12.23 6.26
C THR A 52 -4.68 -11.96 6.53
N ILE A 53 -4.34 -11.62 7.77
CA ILE A 53 -2.96 -11.40 8.21
C ILE A 53 -2.71 -12.21 9.48
N SER A 54 -1.65 -13.01 9.44
CA SER A 54 -1.15 -13.78 10.58
C SER A 54 0.23 -13.28 10.99
N ALA A 55 0.44 -13.03 12.27
CA ALA A 55 1.74 -12.70 12.86
C ALA A 55 2.16 -13.81 13.83
N GLN A 56 3.44 -14.18 13.79
CA GLN A 56 3.99 -15.23 14.65
C GLN A 56 5.07 -14.67 15.58
N ILE A 57 4.97 -14.99 16.86
CA ILE A 57 6.00 -14.68 17.85
C ILE A 57 6.37 -15.89 18.70
N GLN A 58 7.62 -15.91 19.17
CA GLN A 58 8.07 -16.86 20.19
C GLN A 58 7.64 -16.36 21.57
N VAL A 59 7.11 -17.26 22.38
CA VAL A 59 6.63 -16.99 23.73
C VAL A 59 7.07 -18.12 24.66
N SER A 60 7.01 -17.92 25.97
CA SER A 60 7.09 -19.02 26.93
C SER A 60 5.69 -19.62 27.12
N GLY A 61 5.39 -20.67 26.36
CA GLY A 61 4.12 -21.39 26.43
C GLY A 61 4.04 -22.28 27.66
N GLN A 62 2.86 -22.36 28.25
CA GLN A 62 2.59 -23.24 29.40
C GLN A 62 1.39 -24.16 29.15
N SER A 63 0.39 -23.68 28.40
CA SER A 63 -0.78 -24.46 28.03
C SER A 63 -1.27 -24.00 26.67
N ASP A 64 -1.21 -24.88 25.69
CA ASP A 64 -1.73 -24.66 24.34
C ASP A 64 -3.22 -24.27 24.35
N GLY A 65 -3.69 -23.76 23.22
CA GLY A 65 -5.10 -23.49 23.00
C GLY A 65 -5.36 -22.56 21.84
N ARG A 66 -6.64 -22.28 21.61
CA ARG A 66 -7.13 -21.37 20.57
C ARG A 66 -8.26 -20.52 21.14
N ILE A 67 -8.13 -19.20 21.04
CA ILE A 67 -9.09 -18.22 21.56
C ILE A 67 -9.28 -17.10 20.54
N VAL A 68 -10.36 -16.32 20.68
CA VAL A 68 -10.58 -15.11 19.87
C VAL A 68 -10.68 -13.91 20.80
N ILE A 69 -9.78 -12.95 20.63
CA ILE A 69 -9.64 -11.78 21.50
C ILE A 69 -10.17 -10.54 20.79
N PRO A 70 -10.92 -9.65 21.47
CA PRO A 70 -11.34 -8.37 20.87
C PRO A 70 -10.13 -7.52 20.47
N ALA A 71 -9.92 -7.33 19.17
CA ALA A 71 -8.64 -6.87 18.61
C ALA A 71 -8.21 -5.49 19.16
N LYS A 72 -9.08 -4.49 19.01
CA LYS A 72 -8.82 -3.10 19.43
C LYS A 72 -8.60 -2.97 20.93
N LEU A 73 -9.35 -3.73 21.73
CA LEU A 73 -9.26 -3.68 23.19
C LEU A 73 -7.96 -4.33 23.66
N ALA A 74 -7.63 -5.52 23.14
CA ALA A 74 -6.39 -6.21 23.46
C ALA A 74 -5.15 -5.37 23.07
N GLU A 75 -5.13 -4.81 21.86
CA GLU A 75 -4.04 -3.93 21.40
C GLU A 75 -3.89 -2.70 22.31
N SER A 76 -5.01 -2.05 22.66
CA SER A 76 -5.00 -0.88 23.55
C SER A 76 -4.49 -1.21 24.95
N ILE A 77 -4.91 -2.34 25.52
CA ILE A 77 -4.45 -2.81 26.83
C ILE A 77 -2.95 -3.07 26.79
N VAL A 78 -2.47 -3.93 25.89
CA VAL A 78 -1.06 -4.33 25.86
C VAL A 78 -0.16 -3.12 25.59
N LYS A 79 -0.56 -2.20 24.71
CA LYS A 79 0.16 -0.96 24.42
C LYS A 79 0.25 -0.01 25.63
N SER A 80 -0.74 -0.04 26.53
CA SER A 80 -0.78 0.78 27.74
C SER A 80 0.07 0.22 28.89
N LEU A 81 0.50 -1.04 28.82
CA LEU A 81 1.30 -1.68 29.85
C LEU A 81 2.73 -1.13 29.88
N PRO A 82 3.37 -1.08 31.07
CA PRO A 82 4.79 -0.75 31.16
C PRO A 82 5.65 -1.74 30.34
N PRO A 83 6.85 -1.33 29.87
CA PRO A 83 7.78 -2.24 29.22
C PRO A 83 8.12 -3.47 30.08
N GLY A 84 8.38 -4.60 29.43
CA GLY A 84 8.77 -5.87 30.06
C GLY A 84 7.78 -7.00 29.81
N ALA A 85 7.81 -8.01 30.68
CA ALA A 85 7.06 -9.23 30.46
C ALA A 85 5.56 -9.10 30.74
N VAL A 86 4.74 -9.65 29.83
CA VAL A 86 3.29 -9.78 29.92
C VAL A 86 2.95 -11.26 30.08
N SER A 87 2.06 -11.59 31.00
CA SER A 87 1.54 -12.95 31.18
C SER A 87 0.06 -12.99 30.83
N CYS A 88 -0.31 -13.93 29.96
CA CYS A 88 -1.66 -14.12 29.46
C CYS A 88 -2.17 -15.51 29.87
N SER A 89 -3.36 -15.58 30.46
CA SER A 89 -4.02 -16.83 30.86
C SER A 89 -5.49 -16.76 30.47
N ALA A 90 -5.93 -17.69 29.63
CA ALA A 90 -7.33 -17.83 29.24
C ALA A 90 -7.97 -18.97 30.03
N GLU A 91 -9.03 -18.64 30.76
CA GLU A 91 -9.87 -19.53 31.55
C GLU A 91 -11.34 -19.23 31.22
N ASP A 92 -12.12 -20.28 30.94
CA ASP A 92 -13.51 -20.17 30.47
C ASP A 92 -13.65 -19.19 29.28
N ASP A 93 -14.48 -18.15 29.43
CA ASP A 93 -14.75 -17.12 28.43
C ASP A 93 -13.96 -15.82 28.67
N GLU A 94 -12.91 -15.86 29.50
CA GLU A 94 -12.11 -14.70 29.86
C GLU A 94 -10.62 -14.88 29.55
N LEU A 95 -9.96 -13.79 29.15
CA LEU A 95 -8.51 -13.68 29.05
C LEU A 95 -8.00 -12.71 30.12
N LEU A 96 -7.20 -13.24 31.03
CA LEU A 96 -6.44 -12.46 31.99
C LEU A 96 -5.10 -12.02 31.37
N ILE A 97 -4.83 -10.72 31.39
CA ILE A 97 -3.59 -10.09 30.93
C ILE A 97 -2.95 -9.37 32.12
N SER A 98 -1.72 -9.75 32.49
CA SER A 98 -1.03 -9.18 33.64
C SER A 98 0.39 -8.73 33.30
N SER A 99 0.81 -7.61 33.88
CA SER A 99 2.19 -7.10 33.83
C SER A 99 2.47 -6.26 35.07
N GLY A 100 3.46 -6.68 35.87
CA GLY A 100 3.80 -6.02 37.12
C GLY A 100 2.61 -5.97 38.10
N ARG A 101 2.06 -4.76 38.32
CA ARG A 101 0.91 -4.51 39.19
C ARG A 101 -0.41 -4.32 38.43
N SER A 102 -0.38 -4.39 37.11
CA SER A 102 -1.54 -4.23 36.26
C SER A 102 -2.11 -5.60 35.92
N GLU A 103 -3.43 -5.72 36.05
CA GLU A 103 -4.19 -6.90 35.71
C GLU A 103 -5.48 -6.48 35.01
N PHE A 104 -5.77 -7.10 33.88
CA PHE A 104 -6.98 -6.88 33.08
C PHE A 104 -7.63 -8.23 32.81
N SER A 105 -8.93 -8.34 33.02
CA SER A 105 -9.74 -9.44 32.48
C SER A 105 -10.60 -8.92 31.34
N ILE A 106 -10.53 -9.57 30.17
CA ILE A 106 -11.38 -9.26 29.02
C ILE A 106 -12.17 -10.47 28.59
N ARG A 107 -13.41 -10.26 28.16
CA ARG A 107 -14.25 -11.33 27.61
C ARG A 107 -13.76 -11.72 26.22
N LEU A 108 -13.66 -13.03 26.01
CA LEU A 108 -13.36 -13.63 24.73
C LEU A 108 -14.58 -13.58 23.81
N ILE A 109 -14.30 -13.61 22.51
CA ILE A 109 -15.30 -13.86 21.48
C ILE A 109 -15.35 -15.37 21.28
N SER A 110 -16.54 -15.92 21.01
CA SER A 110 -16.69 -17.35 20.76
C SER A 110 -15.80 -17.78 19.59
N ALA A 111 -14.96 -18.80 19.81
CA ALA A 111 -14.05 -19.29 18.77
C ALA A 111 -14.77 -19.79 17.51
N ASN A 112 -16.03 -20.23 17.66
CA ASN A 112 -16.87 -20.69 16.55
C ASN A 112 -17.36 -19.55 15.65
N GLU A 113 -17.27 -18.28 16.11
CA GLU A 113 -17.62 -17.12 15.29
C GLU A 113 -16.49 -16.67 14.36
N PHE A 114 -15.26 -17.11 14.62
CA PHE A 114 -14.13 -16.81 13.76
C PHE A 114 -14.08 -17.83 12.61
N PRO A 115 -13.94 -17.39 11.35
CA PRO A 115 -13.98 -18.27 10.20
C PRO A 115 -12.86 -19.32 10.24
N THR A 116 -13.14 -20.50 9.67
CA THR A 116 -12.07 -21.46 9.39
C THR A 116 -11.33 -20.97 8.15
N LEU A 117 -10.06 -20.67 8.33
CA LEU A 117 -9.17 -20.28 7.24
C LEU A 117 -8.60 -21.54 6.60
N ALA A 118 -8.59 -21.58 5.27
CA ALA A 118 -8.04 -22.72 4.55
C ALA A 118 -6.51 -22.70 4.65
N GLU A 119 -5.92 -23.82 5.05
CA GLU A 119 -4.51 -24.09 4.78
C GLU A 119 -4.41 -24.71 3.39
N ALA A 120 -3.52 -24.22 2.53
CA ALA A 120 -3.18 -24.93 1.30
C ALA A 120 -1.68 -25.13 1.21
N ASP A 121 -1.31 -26.27 0.62
CA ASP A 121 0.06 -26.62 0.30
C ASP A 121 0.41 -25.99 -1.05
N ASP A 122 0.74 -24.71 -1.00
CA ASP A 122 0.97 -23.90 -2.19
C ASP A 122 2.43 -24.00 -2.66
N GLN A 123 2.60 -23.96 -3.98
CA GLN A 123 3.92 -23.73 -4.57
C GLN A 123 4.23 -22.23 -4.52
N PHE A 124 5.21 -21.87 -3.70
CA PHE A 124 5.69 -20.50 -3.55
C PHE A 124 6.89 -20.22 -4.46
N ILE A 125 6.97 -18.97 -4.90
CA ILE A 125 8.11 -18.39 -5.60
C ILE A 125 8.75 -17.36 -4.68
N GLU A 126 10.08 -17.38 -4.59
CA GLU A 126 10.82 -16.49 -3.71
C GLU A 126 11.39 -15.31 -4.50
N LEU A 127 11.16 -14.09 -4.01
CA LEU A 127 11.66 -12.84 -4.60
C LEU A 127 12.35 -11.98 -3.54
N PRO A 128 13.38 -11.19 -3.92
CA PRO A 128 13.94 -10.17 -3.05
C PRO A 128 12.89 -9.11 -2.68
N ALA A 129 12.77 -8.79 -1.39
CA ALA A 129 11.81 -7.80 -0.91
C ALA A 129 12.08 -6.39 -1.46
N ASP A 130 13.34 -6.04 -1.71
CA ASP A 130 13.76 -4.70 -2.14
C ASP A 130 13.03 -4.22 -3.40
N ALA A 131 12.92 -5.10 -4.40
CA ALA A 131 12.24 -4.80 -5.65
C ALA A 131 10.73 -4.58 -5.45
N LEU A 132 10.11 -5.37 -4.57
CA LEU A 132 8.69 -5.29 -4.25
C LEU A 132 8.35 -4.06 -3.41
N VAL A 133 9.21 -3.69 -2.44
CA VAL A 133 9.00 -2.50 -1.59
C VAL A 133 8.88 -1.24 -2.44
N ASP A 134 9.81 -1.05 -3.35
CA ASP A 134 9.81 0.11 -4.22
C ASP A 134 8.63 0.08 -5.20
N ALA A 135 8.35 -1.09 -5.78
CA ALA A 135 7.26 -1.25 -6.73
C ALA A 135 5.88 -1.02 -6.13
N PHE A 136 5.57 -1.63 -4.97
CA PHE A 136 4.29 -1.44 -4.31
C PHE A 136 4.09 0.01 -3.87
N ARG A 137 5.10 0.65 -3.29
CA ARG A 137 5.05 2.07 -2.94
C ARG A 137 4.74 2.95 -4.16
N GLN A 138 5.32 2.61 -5.31
CA GLN A 138 5.17 3.37 -6.56
C GLN A 138 3.80 3.21 -7.22
N VAL A 139 3.25 1.99 -7.23
CA VAL A 139 2.01 1.72 -7.99
C VAL A 139 0.76 1.92 -7.15
N VAL A 140 0.75 1.51 -5.89
CA VAL A 140 -0.47 1.47 -5.06
C VAL A 140 -1.10 2.85 -4.89
N THR A 141 -0.30 3.92 -4.89
CA THR A 141 -0.80 5.30 -4.79
C THR A 141 -1.72 5.71 -5.92
N ALA A 142 -1.67 5.04 -7.08
CA ALA A 142 -2.52 5.35 -8.24
C ALA A 142 -3.81 4.51 -8.28
N ALA A 143 -4.00 3.56 -7.36
CA ALA A 143 -5.24 2.79 -7.28
C ALA A 143 -6.42 3.66 -6.79
N SER A 144 -7.61 3.34 -7.25
CA SER A 144 -8.85 4.01 -6.85
C SER A 144 -9.24 3.65 -5.41
N GLY A 145 -9.68 4.64 -4.64
CA GLY A 145 -10.38 4.42 -3.36
C GLY A 145 -11.91 4.28 -3.50
N ASP A 146 -12.43 4.29 -4.73
CA ASP A 146 -13.85 4.22 -5.04
C ASP A 146 -14.28 2.79 -5.38
N ASP A 147 -15.02 2.17 -4.45
CA ASP A 147 -15.52 0.80 -4.55
C ASP A 147 -16.64 0.62 -5.59
N SER A 148 -17.18 1.70 -6.18
CA SER A 148 -18.14 1.60 -7.29
C SER A 148 -17.51 1.03 -8.57
N ARG A 149 -16.17 1.08 -8.66
CA ARG A 149 -15.38 0.49 -9.75
C ARG A 149 -14.32 -0.44 -9.16
N PRO A 150 -14.70 -1.64 -8.67
CA PRO A 150 -13.81 -2.52 -7.92
C PRO A 150 -12.50 -2.86 -8.64
N VAL A 151 -12.55 -3.06 -9.96
CA VAL A 151 -11.36 -3.36 -10.77
C VAL A 151 -10.24 -2.30 -10.60
N LEU A 152 -10.61 -1.04 -10.38
CA LEU A 152 -9.65 0.06 -10.22
C LEU A 152 -9.10 0.19 -8.79
N THR A 153 -9.68 -0.51 -7.81
CA THR A 153 -9.16 -0.54 -6.43
C THR A 153 -7.98 -1.51 -6.29
N GLY A 154 -7.70 -2.30 -7.34
CA GLY A 154 -6.58 -3.22 -7.41
C GLY A 154 -5.37 -2.67 -8.16
N VAL A 155 -4.27 -3.41 -8.02
CA VAL A 155 -3.09 -3.36 -8.86
C VAL A 155 -3.16 -4.53 -9.83
N TYR A 156 -3.09 -4.22 -11.12
CA TYR A 156 -2.97 -5.20 -12.19
C TYR A 156 -1.53 -5.68 -12.28
N ALA A 157 -1.33 -6.97 -12.05
CA ALA A 157 -0.06 -7.66 -12.22
C ALA A 157 -0.12 -8.48 -13.52
N SER A 158 0.84 -8.33 -14.42
CA SER A 158 0.93 -9.12 -15.65
C SER A 158 2.34 -9.56 -15.94
N ASN A 159 2.50 -10.77 -16.46
CA ASN A 159 3.79 -11.22 -16.96
C ASN A 159 4.12 -10.44 -18.24
N GLU A 160 5.35 -9.92 -18.30
CA GLU A 160 5.93 -9.31 -19.49
C GLU A 160 7.22 -10.09 -19.84
N ASP A 161 7.75 -9.88 -21.05
CA ASP A 161 8.98 -10.55 -21.47
C ASP A 161 10.13 -10.22 -20.51
N GLY A 162 10.50 -11.20 -19.67
CA GLY A 162 11.60 -11.08 -18.72
C GLY A 162 11.25 -10.50 -17.35
N GLY A 163 9.97 -10.28 -17.00
CA GLY A 163 9.61 -9.75 -15.68
C GLY A 163 8.12 -9.70 -15.36
N LEU A 164 7.81 -9.04 -14.24
CA LEU A 164 6.46 -8.76 -13.77
C LEU A 164 6.17 -7.27 -13.92
N ARG A 165 5.06 -6.89 -14.54
CA ARG A 165 4.58 -5.51 -14.58
C ARG A 165 3.45 -5.30 -13.61
N LEU A 166 3.54 -4.24 -12.81
CA LEU A 166 2.49 -3.77 -11.93
C LEU A 166 1.91 -2.46 -12.46
N VAL A 167 0.59 -2.35 -12.53
CA VAL A 167 -0.12 -1.17 -13.01
C VAL A 167 -1.31 -0.85 -12.11
N ALA A 168 -1.48 0.42 -11.74
CA ALA A 168 -2.68 0.89 -11.06
C ALA A 168 -3.15 2.23 -11.64
N THR A 169 -4.46 2.46 -11.61
CA THR A 169 -5.08 3.67 -12.13
C THR A 169 -6.42 3.93 -11.46
N ASP A 170 -6.77 5.21 -11.33
CA ASP A 170 -8.07 5.70 -10.89
C ASP A 170 -8.84 6.42 -12.03
N SER A 171 -8.36 6.26 -13.28
CA SER A 171 -8.78 6.97 -14.51
C SER A 171 -8.22 8.39 -14.69
N TYR A 172 -7.62 9.00 -13.67
CA TYR A 172 -7.03 10.35 -13.75
C TYR A 172 -5.50 10.32 -13.69
N ARG A 173 -4.94 9.29 -13.08
CA ARG A 173 -3.52 8.97 -13.16
C ARG A 173 -3.30 7.49 -13.34
N LEU A 174 -2.09 7.13 -13.72
CA LEU A 174 -1.65 5.76 -13.80
C LEU A 174 -0.21 5.66 -13.32
N ALA A 175 0.08 4.67 -12.49
CA ALA A 175 1.45 4.32 -12.12
C ALA A 175 1.76 2.92 -12.64
N MET A 176 2.96 2.77 -13.20
CA MET A 176 3.46 1.52 -13.75
C MET A 176 4.87 1.26 -13.23
N ARG A 177 5.12 0.03 -12.82
CA ARG A 177 6.44 -0.45 -12.43
C ARG A 177 6.71 -1.83 -12.99
N ASP A 178 7.82 -1.97 -13.71
CA ASP A 178 8.34 -3.25 -14.16
C ASP A 178 9.31 -3.83 -13.14
N ILE A 179 9.27 -5.13 -12.90
CA ILE A 179 10.16 -5.86 -11.99
C ILE A 179 10.88 -6.93 -12.82
N PRO A 180 12.12 -6.67 -13.27
CA PRO A 180 12.90 -7.63 -14.04
C PRO A 180 13.17 -8.92 -13.25
N GLY A 181 13.22 -10.06 -13.96
CA GLY A 181 13.54 -11.36 -13.37
C GLY A 181 12.41 -12.03 -12.58
N ALA A 182 11.22 -11.43 -12.55
CA ALA A 182 10.05 -11.92 -11.81
C ALA A 182 8.98 -12.59 -12.71
N ALA A 183 9.37 -13.14 -13.87
CA ALA A 183 8.43 -13.65 -14.89
C ALA A 183 7.62 -14.88 -14.44
N GLU A 184 8.09 -15.62 -13.42
CA GLU A 184 7.43 -16.85 -12.95
C GLU A 184 6.33 -16.58 -11.91
N VAL A 185 6.25 -15.36 -11.35
CA VAL A 185 5.44 -15.04 -10.16
C VAL A 185 3.95 -15.39 -10.31
N LEU A 186 3.40 -15.23 -11.52
CA LEU A 186 1.99 -15.54 -11.79
C LEU A 186 1.75 -17.01 -12.20
N GLY A 187 2.78 -17.84 -12.19
CA GLY A 187 2.70 -19.24 -12.62
C GLY A 187 2.17 -19.35 -14.06
N SER A 188 1.09 -20.11 -14.24
CA SER A 188 0.40 -20.26 -15.53
C SER A 188 -0.57 -19.11 -15.86
N ALA A 189 -0.89 -18.24 -14.91
CA ALA A 189 -1.77 -17.11 -15.15
C ALA A 189 -1.04 -16.02 -15.95
N SER A 190 -1.72 -15.41 -16.92
CA SER A 190 -1.17 -14.29 -17.69
C SER A 190 -1.22 -12.96 -16.90
N SER A 191 -2.18 -12.84 -15.99
CA SER A 191 -2.36 -11.65 -15.15
C SER A 191 -3.21 -11.93 -13.91
N ALA A 192 -3.08 -11.09 -12.90
CA ALA A 192 -3.90 -11.08 -11.69
C ALA A 192 -4.27 -9.64 -11.28
N LEU A 193 -5.41 -9.48 -10.59
CA LEU A 193 -5.83 -8.20 -9.98
C LEU A 193 -5.78 -8.32 -8.47
N ILE A 194 -4.79 -7.68 -7.86
CA ILE A 194 -4.52 -7.78 -6.42
C ILE A 194 -5.06 -6.52 -5.73
N PRO A 195 -5.89 -6.62 -4.68
CA PRO A 195 -6.37 -5.44 -3.96
C PRO A 195 -5.22 -4.55 -3.48
N SER A 196 -5.29 -3.25 -3.76
CA SER A 196 -4.25 -2.28 -3.39
C SER A 196 -4.05 -2.19 -1.87
N ARG A 197 -5.13 -2.40 -1.10
CA ARG A 197 -5.08 -2.51 0.37
C ARG A 197 -4.20 -3.67 0.82
N ALA A 198 -4.32 -4.83 0.20
CA ALA A 198 -3.50 -5.99 0.55
C ALA A 198 -2.01 -5.75 0.26
N LEU A 199 -1.70 -5.15 -0.90
CA LEU A 199 -0.32 -4.76 -1.23
C LEU A 199 0.22 -3.66 -0.32
N SER A 200 -0.63 -2.73 0.13
CA SER A 200 -0.25 -1.73 1.14
C SER A 200 0.15 -2.37 2.45
N GLU A 201 -0.64 -3.34 2.94
CA GLU A 201 -0.32 -4.05 4.18
C GLU A 201 0.93 -4.90 4.03
N LEU A 202 1.07 -5.61 2.91
CA LEU A 202 2.28 -6.37 2.59
C LEU A 202 3.50 -5.46 2.62
N ASN A 203 3.45 -4.30 1.96
CA ASN A 203 4.57 -3.35 1.92
C ASN A 203 5.00 -2.86 3.31
N ARG A 204 4.09 -2.83 4.30
CA ARG A 204 4.42 -2.49 5.69
C ARG A 204 5.06 -3.65 6.46
N LEU A 205 4.92 -4.88 5.98
CA LEU A 205 5.53 -6.09 6.55
C LEU A 205 6.91 -6.37 5.95
N LEU A 206 7.15 -5.89 4.72
CA LEU A 206 8.43 -6.02 4.04
C LEU A 206 9.54 -5.23 4.75
N LYS A 207 10.71 -5.86 4.89
CA LYS A 207 11.95 -5.19 5.28
C LYS A 207 12.97 -5.39 4.16
N ARG A 208 13.77 -4.36 3.90
CA ARG A 208 14.82 -4.45 2.89
C ARG A 208 15.86 -5.50 3.28
N GLY A 209 16.33 -6.27 2.30
CA GLY A 209 17.24 -7.39 2.48
C GLY A 209 16.57 -8.73 2.81
N ASP A 210 15.27 -8.76 3.11
CA ASP A 210 14.52 -10.00 3.27
C ASP A 210 14.12 -10.60 1.91
N SER A 211 13.64 -11.84 1.93
CA SER A 211 12.94 -12.47 0.82
C SER A 211 11.44 -12.60 1.11
N VAL A 212 10.66 -12.62 0.04
CA VAL A 212 9.20 -12.78 0.07
C VAL A 212 8.86 -14.04 -0.69
N ARG A 213 8.14 -14.95 -0.05
CA ARG A 213 7.55 -16.11 -0.73
C ARG A 213 6.15 -15.74 -1.18
N MET A 214 5.87 -15.92 -2.46
CA MET A 214 4.64 -15.51 -3.11
C MET A 214 3.98 -16.69 -3.80
N HIS A 215 2.68 -16.84 -3.59
CA HIS A 215 1.84 -17.75 -4.35
C HIS A 215 0.70 -16.94 -4.98
N MET A 216 0.51 -17.13 -6.28
CA MET A 216 -0.59 -16.53 -7.03
C MET A 216 -1.52 -17.64 -7.52
N GLY A 217 -2.65 -17.81 -6.85
CA GLY A 217 -3.72 -18.73 -7.26
C GLY A 217 -4.71 -18.07 -8.22
N GLU A 218 -5.78 -18.79 -8.56
CA GLU A 218 -6.84 -18.26 -9.45
C GLU A 218 -7.72 -17.20 -8.78
N SER A 219 -7.98 -17.34 -7.48
CA SER A 219 -8.90 -16.49 -6.72
C SER A 219 -8.30 -15.87 -5.45
N GLU A 220 -7.09 -16.27 -5.08
CA GLU A 220 -6.39 -15.81 -3.88
C GLU A 220 -4.89 -15.64 -4.18
N ALA A 221 -4.28 -14.61 -3.58
CA ALA A 221 -2.84 -14.45 -3.51
C ALA A 221 -2.36 -14.63 -2.07
N ARG A 222 -1.21 -15.27 -1.88
CA ARG A 222 -0.60 -15.50 -0.57
C ARG A 222 0.84 -15.05 -0.55
N PHE A 223 1.24 -14.47 0.56
CA PHE A 223 2.55 -13.89 0.76
C PHE A 223 3.09 -14.30 2.13
N GLU A 224 4.31 -14.79 2.18
CA GLU A 224 4.99 -15.14 3.42
C GLU A 224 6.30 -14.34 3.51
N VAL A 225 6.44 -13.65 4.63
CA VAL A 225 7.61 -12.83 4.99
C VAL A 225 8.08 -13.26 6.37
N PRO A 226 9.30 -12.90 6.80
CA PRO A 226 9.78 -13.25 8.13
C PRO A 226 8.81 -12.81 9.24
N GLY A 227 8.22 -13.78 9.94
CA GLY A 227 7.32 -13.55 11.07
C GLY A 227 5.86 -13.23 10.73
N ALA A 228 5.47 -13.15 9.45
CA ALA A 228 4.10 -12.88 9.07
C ALA A 228 3.66 -13.58 7.78
N ARG A 229 2.36 -13.82 7.67
CA ARG A 229 1.68 -14.33 6.47
C ARG A 229 0.52 -13.41 6.12
N LEU A 230 0.31 -13.17 4.84
CA LEU A 230 -0.79 -12.37 4.33
C LEU A 230 -1.46 -13.14 3.20
N SER A 231 -2.78 -13.26 3.24
CA SER A 231 -3.56 -13.73 2.10
C SER A 231 -4.65 -12.75 1.73
N THR A 232 -4.94 -12.66 0.44
CA THR A 232 -5.97 -11.77 -0.09
C THR A 232 -6.73 -12.43 -1.23
N ARG A 233 -8.04 -12.24 -1.25
CA ARG A 233 -8.84 -12.54 -2.44
C ARG A 233 -8.43 -11.64 -3.60
N LEU A 234 -8.36 -12.22 -4.79
CA LEU A 234 -8.14 -11.48 -6.03
C LEU A 234 -9.45 -10.82 -6.48
N LEU A 235 -9.33 -9.68 -7.16
CA LEU A 235 -10.48 -9.00 -7.73
C LEU A 235 -10.88 -9.66 -9.05
N GLU A 236 -12.18 -9.81 -9.26
CA GLU A 236 -12.73 -10.26 -10.52
C GLU A 236 -12.97 -9.08 -11.46
N GLY A 237 -12.73 -9.27 -12.76
CA GLY A 237 -13.03 -8.31 -13.80
C GLY A 237 -11.91 -8.09 -14.80
N THR A 238 -12.12 -7.18 -15.75
CA THR A 238 -11.15 -6.85 -16.80
C THR A 238 -10.53 -5.50 -16.53
N PHE A 239 -9.21 -5.47 -16.30
CA PHE A 239 -8.49 -4.21 -16.15
C PHE A 239 -8.51 -3.42 -17.47
N PRO A 240 -8.68 -2.08 -17.43
CA PRO A 240 -8.68 -1.28 -18.65
C PRO A 240 -7.40 -1.44 -19.47
N ASN A 241 -7.52 -1.38 -20.80
CA ASN A 241 -6.36 -1.37 -21.67
C ASN A 241 -5.62 -0.03 -21.56
N TYR A 242 -4.61 0.01 -20.69
CA TYR A 242 -3.82 1.21 -20.41
C TYR A 242 -2.76 1.51 -21.46
N ARG A 243 -2.32 0.51 -22.25
CA ARG A 243 -1.19 0.68 -23.19
C ARG A 243 -1.45 1.79 -24.21
N GLY A 244 -2.70 1.93 -24.66
CA GLY A 244 -3.11 2.99 -25.58
C GLY A 244 -3.16 4.40 -24.98
N LEU A 245 -2.98 4.55 -23.66
CA LEU A 245 -2.95 5.86 -22.99
C LEU A 245 -1.56 6.48 -22.96
N ILE A 246 -0.50 5.68 -23.15
CA ILE A 246 0.89 6.11 -23.04
C ILE A 246 1.38 6.50 -24.45
N PRO A 247 1.62 7.78 -24.75
CA PRO A 247 2.12 8.18 -26.06
C PRO A 247 3.59 7.77 -26.25
N ASP A 248 3.97 7.45 -27.48
CA ASP A 248 5.37 7.08 -27.80
C ASP A 248 6.30 8.29 -27.93
N HIS A 249 5.76 9.47 -28.25
CA HIS A 249 6.55 10.67 -28.55
C HIS A 249 6.04 11.89 -27.78
N HIS A 250 6.96 12.65 -27.19
CA HIS A 250 6.69 13.87 -26.44
C HIS A 250 7.61 15.00 -26.96
N PRO A 251 7.08 16.04 -27.62
CA PRO A 251 7.86 17.16 -28.12
C PRO A 251 8.38 18.09 -27.02
N ASN A 252 7.82 18.01 -25.81
CA ASN A 252 8.13 18.90 -24.71
C ASN A 252 8.65 18.09 -23.52
N VAL A 253 9.82 18.46 -23.00
CA VAL A 253 10.51 17.77 -21.90
C VAL A 253 11.01 18.79 -20.89
N LEU A 254 10.45 18.77 -19.68
CA LEU A 254 10.97 19.53 -18.53
C LEU A 254 11.80 18.61 -17.64
N THR A 255 13.06 18.95 -17.41
CA THR A 255 13.94 18.30 -16.41
C THR A 255 14.10 19.20 -15.19
N ILE A 256 13.82 18.68 -14.00
CA ILE A 256 13.73 19.48 -12.76
C ILE A 256 14.13 18.67 -11.53
N GLU A 257 14.67 19.34 -10.52
CA GLU A 257 14.96 18.71 -9.22
C GLU A 257 13.63 18.39 -8.50
N ARG A 258 13.49 17.13 -8.11
CA ARG A 258 12.24 16.55 -7.62
C ARG A 258 11.81 17.19 -6.30
N THR A 259 12.76 17.41 -5.40
CA THR A 259 12.50 17.96 -4.06
C THR A 259 12.08 19.43 -4.15
N ALA A 260 12.73 20.23 -4.98
CA ALA A 260 12.41 21.63 -5.23
C ALA A 260 10.99 21.77 -5.79
N LEU A 261 10.63 20.95 -6.78
CA LEU A 261 9.28 20.92 -7.33
C LEU A 261 8.24 20.48 -6.28
N LEU A 262 8.54 19.46 -5.47
CA LEU A 262 7.66 19.02 -4.38
C LEU A 262 7.41 20.14 -3.36
N GLU A 263 8.45 20.84 -2.94
CA GLU A 263 8.34 21.90 -1.94
C GLU A 263 7.61 23.13 -2.49
N ALA A 264 7.86 23.51 -3.75
CA ALA A 264 7.11 24.56 -4.44
C ALA A 264 5.62 24.18 -4.59
N LEU A 265 5.35 22.94 -5.01
CA LEU A 265 3.99 22.43 -5.13
C LEU A 265 3.27 22.45 -3.77
N LYS A 266 3.91 22.06 -2.67
CA LYS A 266 3.33 22.14 -1.32
C LYS A 266 2.94 23.58 -0.96
N ARG A 267 3.79 24.56 -1.24
CA ARG A 267 3.52 25.98 -0.96
C ARG A 267 2.38 26.53 -1.82
N VAL A 268 2.45 26.33 -3.14
CA VAL A 268 1.42 26.80 -4.08
C VAL A 268 0.07 26.13 -3.81
N SER A 269 0.08 24.87 -3.40
CA SER A 269 -1.14 24.10 -3.08
C SER A 269 -1.86 24.58 -1.81
N LEU A 270 -1.25 25.44 -0.97
CA LEU A 270 -1.94 26.05 0.17
C LEU A 270 -3.14 26.91 -0.26
N LEU A 271 -3.07 27.49 -1.47
CA LEU A 271 -4.18 28.21 -2.09
C LEU A 271 -5.02 27.32 -3.03
N ALA A 272 -4.60 26.08 -3.28
CA ALA A 272 -5.31 25.14 -4.15
C ALA A 272 -6.31 24.27 -3.37
N LYS A 273 -7.21 24.90 -2.60
CA LYS A 273 -8.29 24.19 -1.89
C LYS A 273 -9.40 23.77 -2.86
N ASP A 274 -10.21 22.80 -2.46
CA ASP A 274 -11.44 22.38 -3.16
C ASP A 274 -11.25 22.02 -4.65
N ASN A 275 -10.23 21.22 -4.96
CA ASN A 275 -9.89 20.78 -6.33
C ASN A 275 -9.43 21.88 -7.29
N THR A 276 -9.01 23.04 -6.78
CA THR A 276 -8.35 24.06 -7.62
C THR A 276 -7.11 23.45 -8.27
N PRO A 277 -6.97 23.50 -9.61
CA PRO A 277 -5.81 22.93 -10.28
C PRO A 277 -4.59 23.85 -10.12
N VAL A 278 -3.40 23.25 -10.12
CA VAL A 278 -2.13 23.96 -10.23
C VAL A 278 -1.74 24.07 -11.69
N ARG A 279 -1.47 25.28 -12.17
CA ARG A 279 -0.97 25.56 -13.52
C ARG A 279 0.56 25.50 -13.53
N LEU A 280 1.12 24.78 -14.48
CA LEU A 280 2.54 24.71 -14.78
C LEU A 280 2.75 25.41 -16.12
N GLN A 281 3.46 26.53 -16.09
CA GLN A 281 3.92 27.23 -17.28
C GLN A 281 5.39 26.84 -17.50
N MET A 282 5.65 26.16 -18.61
CA MET A 282 6.96 25.65 -18.98
C MET A 282 7.45 26.44 -20.18
N SER A 283 8.63 27.05 -20.05
CA SER A 283 9.28 27.83 -21.11
C SER A 283 10.80 27.69 -20.99
N ALA A 284 11.54 28.33 -21.91
CA ALA A 284 13.01 28.39 -21.84
C ALA A 284 13.55 29.01 -20.53
N ASP A 285 12.75 29.79 -19.82
CA ASP A 285 13.11 30.40 -18.53
C ASP A 285 12.91 29.47 -17.32
N GLY A 286 12.38 28.25 -17.54
CA GLY A 286 12.16 27.25 -16.51
C GLY A 286 10.68 26.94 -16.27
N LEU A 287 10.34 26.57 -15.02
CA LEU A 287 8.98 26.23 -14.62
C LEU A 287 8.41 27.31 -13.70
N GLN A 288 7.22 27.83 -14.04
CA GLN A 288 6.41 28.61 -13.14
C GLN A 288 5.16 27.83 -12.71
N LEU A 289 4.99 27.64 -11.41
CA LEU A 289 3.76 27.11 -10.81
C LEU A 289 2.84 28.26 -10.41
N ALA A 290 1.55 28.11 -10.66
CA ALA A 290 0.54 29.05 -10.21
C ALA A 290 -0.75 28.35 -9.75
N ALA A 291 -1.34 28.82 -8.67
CA ALA A 291 -2.71 28.47 -8.25
C ALA A 291 -3.50 29.75 -8.01
N ILE A 292 -4.74 29.77 -8.49
CA ILE A 292 -5.64 30.93 -8.36
C ILE A 292 -6.96 30.43 -7.78
N ALA A 293 -7.28 30.88 -6.57
CA ALA A 293 -8.57 30.68 -5.93
C ALA A 293 -9.34 32.00 -5.94
N GLN A 294 -10.43 32.08 -6.70
CA GLN A 294 -11.13 33.33 -7.04
C GLN A 294 -11.50 34.18 -5.81
N ASP A 295 -11.89 33.55 -4.71
CA ASP A 295 -12.35 34.24 -3.49
C ASP A 295 -11.30 34.34 -2.37
N VAL A 296 -10.09 33.81 -2.59
CA VAL A 296 -9.04 33.72 -1.54
C VAL A 296 -7.77 34.47 -1.94
N GLY A 297 -7.30 34.30 -3.18
CA GLY A 297 -6.07 34.88 -3.67
C GLY A 297 -5.32 34.00 -4.67
N SER A 298 -4.07 34.34 -4.95
CA SER A 298 -3.19 33.58 -5.84
C SER A 298 -1.82 33.32 -5.21
N ALA A 299 -1.21 32.22 -5.64
CA ALA A 299 0.18 31.87 -5.33
C ALA A 299 0.89 31.62 -6.65
N GLN A 300 2.14 32.08 -6.74
CA GLN A 300 3.02 31.87 -7.87
C GLN A 300 4.42 31.59 -7.36
N GLU A 301 5.08 30.62 -7.96
CA GLU A 301 6.46 30.27 -7.64
C GLU A 301 7.21 29.85 -8.90
N ILE A 302 8.46 30.27 -9.02
CA ILE A 302 9.35 29.87 -10.12
C ILE A 302 10.31 28.83 -9.56
N VAL A 303 10.48 27.73 -10.28
CA VAL A 303 11.42 26.66 -9.96
C VAL A 303 12.36 26.49 -11.13
N GLU A 304 13.66 26.48 -10.82
CA GLU A 304 14.71 26.27 -11.83
C GLU A 304 14.60 24.86 -12.43
N GLY A 305 14.70 24.79 -13.75
CA GLY A 305 14.63 23.55 -14.52
C GLY A 305 15.06 23.80 -15.95
N THR A 306 15.38 22.73 -16.68
CA THR A 306 15.71 22.81 -18.11
C THR A 306 14.51 22.35 -18.92
N TYR A 307 14.04 23.17 -19.84
CA TYR A 307 12.92 22.86 -20.71
C TYR A 307 13.36 22.83 -22.18
N ASP A 308 13.04 21.74 -22.87
CA ASP A 308 13.17 21.60 -24.32
C ASP A 308 11.78 21.39 -24.92
N GLY A 309 11.37 22.26 -25.84
CA GLY A 309 10.04 22.22 -26.44
C GLY A 309 9.45 23.60 -26.72
N THR A 310 8.16 23.62 -27.02
CA THR A 310 7.39 24.86 -27.21
C THR A 310 6.77 25.31 -25.90
N ASP A 311 6.74 26.62 -25.63
CA ASP A 311 6.09 27.16 -24.43
C ASP A 311 4.69 26.57 -24.23
N LEU A 312 4.46 25.98 -23.05
CA LEU A 312 3.24 25.24 -22.75
C LEU A 312 2.74 25.59 -21.36
N THR A 313 1.43 25.87 -21.27
CA THR A 313 0.72 25.96 -20.00
C THR A 313 -0.21 24.76 -19.87
N ILE A 314 -0.01 23.96 -18.83
CA ILE A 314 -0.83 22.78 -18.51
C ILE A 314 -1.25 22.85 -17.04
N ALA A 315 -2.40 22.29 -16.70
CA ALA A 315 -2.90 22.32 -15.33
C ALA A 315 -3.19 20.91 -14.82
N PHE A 316 -2.90 20.67 -13.54
CA PHE A 316 -3.07 19.36 -12.91
C PHE A 316 -3.78 19.45 -11.57
N ASN A 317 -4.38 18.35 -11.15
CA ASN A 317 -4.74 18.18 -9.75
C ASN A 317 -3.43 18.16 -8.91
N PRO A 318 -3.29 19.07 -7.91
CA PRO A 318 -2.06 19.19 -7.14
C PRO A 318 -1.74 17.94 -6.31
N GLN A 319 -2.76 17.24 -5.80
CA GLN A 319 -2.58 16.02 -5.04
C GLN A 319 -2.01 14.90 -5.93
N PHE A 320 -2.56 14.72 -7.12
CA PHE A 320 -2.08 13.67 -8.03
C PHE A 320 -0.67 13.93 -8.56
N LEU A 321 -0.32 15.19 -8.80
CA LEU A 321 1.05 15.56 -9.16
C LEU A 321 2.02 15.30 -7.99
N ARG A 322 1.63 15.69 -6.77
CA ARG A 322 2.44 15.48 -5.56
C ARG A 322 2.71 14.01 -5.32
N GLU A 323 1.68 13.17 -5.36
CA GLU A 323 1.82 11.73 -5.11
C GLU A 323 2.74 11.06 -6.14
N GLY A 324 2.68 11.44 -7.42
CA GLY A 324 3.62 10.98 -8.44
C GLY A 324 5.08 11.39 -8.16
N LEU A 325 5.29 12.64 -7.73
CA LEU A 325 6.61 13.15 -7.36
C LEU A 325 7.16 12.52 -6.07
N GLU A 326 6.30 12.18 -5.11
CA GLU A 326 6.70 11.56 -3.84
C GLU A 326 7.24 10.14 -4.04
N VAL A 327 6.69 9.40 -5.00
CA VAL A 327 7.10 8.01 -5.29
C VAL A 327 8.16 7.87 -6.39
N ALA A 328 8.38 8.94 -7.16
CA ALA A 328 9.39 8.96 -8.22
C ALA A 328 10.82 8.79 -7.64
N PRO A 329 11.63 7.88 -8.19
CA PRO A 329 12.99 7.66 -7.71
C PRO A 329 13.96 8.74 -8.21
N GLY A 330 15.08 8.92 -7.49
CA GLY A 330 16.14 9.86 -7.85
C GLY A 330 15.88 11.30 -7.46
N ASP A 331 16.90 12.14 -7.64
CA ASP A 331 16.86 13.56 -7.28
C ASP A 331 16.25 14.43 -8.39
N HIS A 332 16.25 13.94 -9.63
CA HIS A 332 15.68 14.64 -10.78
C HIS A 332 14.58 13.80 -11.42
N ILE A 333 13.60 14.49 -12.01
CA ILE A 333 12.54 13.89 -12.81
C ILE A 333 12.44 14.59 -14.15
N THR A 334 11.84 13.91 -15.12
CA THR A 334 11.41 14.50 -16.38
C THR A 334 9.89 14.51 -16.45
N LEU A 335 9.29 15.64 -16.80
CA LEU A 335 7.89 15.75 -17.16
C LEU A 335 7.78 15.92 -18.68
N ASN A 336 7.26 14.88 -19.35
CA ASN A 336 7.13 14.82 -20.79
C ASN A 336 5.68 15.11 -21.19
N THR A 337 5.47 16.05 -22.11
CA THR A 337 4.13 16.50 -22.53
C THR A 337 4.02 16.63 -24.04
N ILE A 338 2.79 16.68 -24.54
CA ILE A 338 2.48 16.91 -25.97
C ILE A 338 1.78 18.26 -26.13
N ASP A 339 0.61 18.40 -25.53
CA ASP A 339 -0.21 19.61 -25.51
C ASP A 339 -0.92 19.71 -24.15
N GLU A 340 -1.74 20.74 -23.96
CA GLU A 340 -2.44 21.03 -22.70
C GLU A 340 -3.60 20.07 -22.37
N LEU A 341 -4.00 19.22 -23.32
CA LEU A 341 -5.13 18.29 -23.20
C LEU A 341 -4.70 16.83 -23.11
N LYS A 342 -3.48 16.49 -23.55
CA LYS A 342 -2.93 15.15 -23.53
C LYS A 342 -2.30 14.81 -22.18
N PRO A 343 -2.23 13.51 -21.82
CA PRO A 343 -1.57 13.08 -20.59
C PRO A 343 -0.11 13.52 -20.55
N ALA A 344 0.37 13.86 -19.37
CA ALA A 344 1.80 14.05 -19.10
C ALA A 344 2.41 12.78 -18.52
N LEU A 345 3.66 12.49 -18.89
CA LEU A 345 4.43 11.40 -18.31
C LEU A 345 5.52 11.95 -17.40
N LEU A 346 5.44 11.64 -16.12
CA LEU A 346 6.52 11.80 -15.17
C LEU A 346 7.38 10.52 -15.21
N ARG A 347 8.68 10.70 -15.48
CA ARG A 347 9.69 9.65 -15.47
C ARG A 347 10.88 10.04 -14.60
N SER A 348 11.66 9.05 -14.21
CA SER A 348 12.94 9.25 -13.53
C SER A 348 14.09 8.87 -14.47
N PRO A 349 15.10 9.74 -14.65
CA PRO A 349 16.29 9.41 -15.44
C PRO A 349 17.10 8.22 -14.90
N VAL A 350 16.90 7.86 -13.62
CA VAL A 350 17.63 6.76 -12.96
C VAL A 350 16.79 5.49 -12.81
N ALA A 351 15.54 5.48 -13.30
CA ALA A 351 14.67 4.32 -13.26
C ALA A 351 13.73 4.28 -14.47
N GLU A 352 14.18 3.59 -15.52
CA GLU A 352 13.41 3.41 -16.76
C GLU A 352 12.16 2.56 -16.57
N ASP A 353 12.22 1.62 -15.61
CA ASP A 353 11.13 0.71 -15.27
C ASP A 353 9.96 1.37 -14.54
N PHE A 354 10.05 2.67 -14.19
CA PHE A 354 8.99 3.42 -13.52
C PHE A 354 8.38 4.47 -14.44
N LEU A 355 7.05 4.53 -14.46
CA LEU A 355 6.29 5.53 -15.19
C LEU A 355 5.09 5.98 -14.37
N TYR A 356 4.86 7.29 -14.37
CA TYR A 356 3.66 7.89 -13.80
C TYR A 356 3.00 8.80 -14.83
N LEU A 357 1.76 8.50 -15.21
CA LEU A 357 0.95 9.26 -16.15
C LEU A 357 -0.06 10.09 -15.38
N LEU A 358 -0.23 11.35 -15.79
CA LEU A 358 -1.17 12.29 -15.19
C LEU A 358 -2.06 12.94 -16.24
N MET A 359 -3.37 12.90 -16.04
CA MET A 359 -4.33 13.59 -16.89
C MET A 359 -4.39 15.08 -16.54
N PRO A 360 -4.36 15.99 -17.53
CA PRO A 360 -4.54 17.41 -17.28
C PRO A 360 -5.99 17.74 -16.91
N VAL A 361 -6.15 18.84 -16.16
CA VAL A 361 -7.43 19.47 -15.86
C VAL A 361 -7.61 20.63 -16.83
N ARG A 362 -8.81 20.74 -17.42
CA ARG A 362 -9.14 21.88 -18.27
C ARG A 362 -9.22 23.15 -17.41
N VAL A 363 -8.42 24.13 -17.77
CA VAL A 363 -8.51 25.49 -17.22
C VAL A 363 -9.17 26.38 -18.25
N SER A 364 -10.33 26.94 -17.89
CA SER A 364 -11.07 27.95 -18.68
C SER A 364 -10.45 29.33 -18.57
#